data_AF-A0A5T1TUK6-F1
#
_entry.id   AF-A0A5T1TUK6-F1
#
_cell.length_a   1.000
_cell.length_b   1.000
_cell.length_c   1.000
_cell.angle_alpha   90.00
_cell.angle_beta   90.00
_cell.angle_gamma   90.00
#
_symmetry.space_group_name_H-M   'P 1'
#
loop_
_entity.id
_entity.type
_entity.pdbx_description
1 polymer ?
#
loop_
_entity_poly.entity_id
_entity_poly.type
_entity_poly.pdbx_seq_one_letter_code
_entity_poly.pdbx_strand_id
1 'polypeptide(L)'
;MLDINKIKKENLINTKENKNELLEYLKLNFPQTIKDGQVDLKAIAMLLGLNNKEIRGYELSFTGKALANALYDTPNTKELKFHKSLSKNFETTKNAIIKGDNLHALKLLKSAYYEKIKMIYIDPPYNTKNDKFIYNDDFVKEHKKLLIEVGLLEITEEGEEIGSEILNFFINAKGDRSHSTWLGFMLPRLKLARDLLREDGVIFISIDDNEQANLKILCDEIFGEENFISCFIWQKKSGGGQAKYFYEGHEYMLIYTKDKTNLNGLFKFKEKPEINNDLIR
;
A
#
# COMPACT_ATOMS: atom_id res chain seq x y z
N MET A 1 10.85 25.61 14.08
CA MET A 1 12.23 25.21 13.71
C MET A 1 12.47 23.79 14.16
N LEU A 2 12.57 22.85 13.23
CA LEU A 2 13.02 21.49 13.53
C LEU A 2 14.55 21.52 13.50
N ASP A 3 15.16 21.09 14.60
CA ASP A 3 16.62 21.10 14.77
C ASP A 3 17.25 20.01 13.88
N ILE A 4 17.90 20.46 12.80
CA ILE A 4 18.58 19.63 11.79
C ILE A 4 19.65 18.73 12.44
N ASN A 5 20.18 19.12 13.60
CA ASN A 5 21.18 18.32 14.32
C ASN A 5 20.57 17.13 15.06
N LYS A 6 19.28 17.19 15.42
CA LYS A 6 18.55 16.05 16.00
C LYS A 6 18.30 14.97 14.95
N ILE A 7 17.97 15.39 13.72
CA ILE A 7 17.79 14.52 12.54
C ILE A 7 19.10 13.76 12.21
N LYS A 8 20.25 14.43 12.30
CA LYS A 8 21.55 13.77 12.08
C LYS A 8 21.92 12.72 13.14
N LYS A 9 21.43 12.86 14.37
CA LYS A 9 21.73 11.92 15.47
C LYS A 9 20.86 10.66 15.41
N GLU A 10 19.62 10.77 14.92
CA GLU A 10 18.74 9.61 14.67
C GLU A 10 19.20 8.80 13.44
N ASN A 11 19.86 9.43 12.47
CA ASN A 11 20.42 8.77 11.27
C ASN A 11 21.67 7.88 11.52
N LEU A 12 22.11 7.69 12.77
CA LEU A 12 23.26 6.86 13.12
C LEU A 12 22.89 5.49 13.70
N ILE A 13 21.61 5.15 13.80
CA ILE A 13 21.17 3.83 14.27
C ILE A 13 20.95 2.91 13.06
N ASN A 14 21.98 2.09 12.80
CA ASN A 14 21.97 0.82 12.09
C ASN A 14 21.66 0.78 10.58
N THR A 15 22.68 1.12 9.79
CA THR A 15 22.91 0.59 8.44
C THR A 15 23.62 -0.78 8.43
N LYS A 16 23.35 -1.66 9.41
CA LYS A 16 23.90 -3.02 9.44
C LYS A 16 22.81 -4.06 9.74
N GLU A 17 22.71 -5.00 8.80
CA GLU A 17 21.81 -6.16 8.72
C GLU A 17 20.37 -5.83 8.32
N ASN A 18 19.91 -6.41 7.21
CA ASN A 18 18.49 -6.59 6.89
C ASN A 18 17.87 -7.45 8.01
N LYS A 19 17.51 -6.83 9.13
CA LYS A 19 16.86 -7.51 10.25
C LYS A 19 15.37 -7.58 9.97
N ASN A 20 14.87 -8.79 9.80
CA ASN A 20 13.44 -9.05 9.71
C ASN A 20 12.77 -8.66 11.04
N GLU A 21 11.97 -7.60 11.06
CA GLU A 21 11.35 -7.06 12.28
C GLU A 21 10.48 -8.10 13.00
N LEU A 22 9.75 -8.94 12.25
CA LEU A 22 8.96 -10.02 12.81
C LEU A 22 9.85 -11.06 13.50
N LEU A 23 10.98 -11.43 12.88
CA LEU A 23 11.94 -12.36 13.47
C LEU A 23 12.49 -11.82 14.80
N GLU A 24 12.85 -10.54 14.85
CA GLU A 24 13.35 -9.91 16.08
C GLU A 24 12.25 -9.80 17.15
N TYR A 25 11.03 -9.45 16.75
CA TYR A 25 9.88 -9.43 17.66
C TYR A 25 9.58 -10.81 18.25
N LEU A 26 9.63 -11.87 17.42
CA LEU A 26 9.46 -13.26 17.85
C LEU A 26 10.58 -13.69 18.80
N LYS A 27 11.85 -13.40 18.48
CA LYS A 27 12.98 -13.67 19.39
C LYS A 27 12.82 -12.99 20.74
N LEU A 28 12.34 -11.74 20.76
CA LEU A 28 12.20 -10.95 21.98
C LEU A 28 11.00 -11.37 22.84
N ASN A 29 9.83 -11.57 22.22
CA ASN A 29 8.57 -11.73 22.94
C ASN A 29 8.08 -13.19 23.00
N PHE A 30 8.51 -14.04 22.07
CA PHE A 30 8.11 -15.44 21.96
C PHE A 30 9.30 -16.35 21.66
N PRO A 31 10.37 -16.36 22.49
CA PRO A 31 11.60 -17.09 22.19
C PRO A 31 11.39 -18.60 21.94
N GLN A 32 10.32 -19.19 22.48
CA GLN A 32 9.90 -20.57 22.20
C GLN A 32 9.55 -20.84 20.73
N THR A 33 9.33 -19.81 19.92
CA THR A 33 9.09 -19.94 18.48
C THR A 33 10.38 -19.97 17.66
N ILE A 34 11.54 -19.98 18.32
CA ILE A 34 12.86 -20.01 17.67
C ILE A 34 13.58 -21.29 18.07
N LYS A 35 14.01 -22.07 17.08
CA LYS A 35 14.79 -23.30 17.28
C LYS A 35 15.99 -23.29 16.35
N ASP A 36 17.18 -23.52 16.91
CA ASP A 36 18.46 -23.51 16.18
C ASP A 36 18.69 -22.25 15.32
N GLY A 37 18.20 -21.10 15.81
CA GLY A 37 18.30 -19.81 15.13
C GLY A 37 17.29 -19.59 14.00
N GLN A 38 16.38 -20.54 13.75
CA GLN A 38 15.31 -20.44 12.74
C GLN A 38 13.93 -20.39 13.39
N VAL A 39 12.95 -19.89 12.64
CA VAL A 39 11.56 -19.82 13.11
C VAL A 39 10.92 -21.21 13.09
N ASP A 40 10.41 -21.66 14.24
CA ASP A 40 9.60 -22.86 14.37
C ASP A 40 8.12 -22.53 14.12
N LEU A 41 7.67 -22.76 12.89
CA LEU A 41 6.29 -22.53 12.48
C LEU A 41 5.27 -23.36 13.28
N LYS A 42 5.66 -24.53 13.81
CA LYS A 42 4.76 -25.35 14.63
C LYS A 42 4.55 -24.73 16.00
N ALA A 43 5.61 -24.18 16.60
CA ALA A 43 5.50 -23.47 17.87
C ALA A 43 4.62 -22.22 17.73
N ILE A 44 4.74 -21.46 16.62
CA ILE A 44 3.84 -20.34 16.32
C ILE A 44 2.39 -20.83 16.17
N ALA A 45 2.17 -21.86 15.36
CA ALA A 45 0.84 -22.42 15.15
C ALA A 45 0.18 -22.87 16.47
N MET A 46 0.95 -23.53 17.36
CA MET A 46 0.47 -23.91 18.69
C MET A 46 0.12 -22.71 19.57
N LEU A 47 0.95 -21.66 19.59
CA LEU A 47 0.65 -20.43 20.35
C LEU A 47 -0.61 -19.73 19.85
N LEU A 48 -0.84 -19.77 18.53
CA LEU A 48 -2.03 -19.22 17.89
C LEU A 48 -3.26 -20.16 18.01
N GLY A 49 -3.12 -21.35 18.58
CA GLY A 49 -4.20 -22.34 18.67
C GLY A 49 -4.58 -22.98 17.33
N LEU A 50 -3.71 -22.87 16.31
CA LEU A 50 -3.91 -23.42 14.98
C LEU A 50 -3.47 -24.89 14.96
N ASN A 51 -4.40 -25.81 15.22
CA ASN A 51 -4.15 -27.25 15.02
C ASN A 51 -4.05 -27.55 13.51
N ASN A 52 -2.98 -28.27 13.10
CA ASN A 52 -2.57 -28.68 11.74
C ASN A 52 -3.67 -29.26 10.83
N LYS A 53 -4.70 -28.49 10.49
CA LYS A 53 -5.50 -28.74 9.29
C LYS A 53 -4.74 -28.13 8.12
N GLU A 54 -4.67 -28.86 7.01
CA GLU A 54 -4.19 -28.34 5.72
C GLU A 54 -4.70 -26.90 5.57
N ILE A 55 -3.79 -25.93 5.58
CA ILE A 55 -4.15 -24.52 5.44
C ILE A 55 -4.55 -24.32 3.99
N ARG A 56 -5.80 -24.65 3.67
CA ARG A 56 -6.46 -24.24 2.43
C ARG A 56 -6.92 -22.81 2.64
N GLY A 57 -6.07 -21.88 2.24
CA GLY A 57 -6.37 -20.45 2.25
C GLY A 57 -6.86 -19.98 0.88
N TYR A 58 -7.67 -18.92 0.87
CA TYR A 58 -7.91 -18.12 -0.31
C TYR A 58 -6.80 -17.06 -0.43
N GLU A 59 -6.17 -16.94 -1.59
CA GLU A 59 -5.18 -15.91 -1.86
C GLU A 59 -5.33 -15.42 -3.31
N LEU A 60 -5.29 -14.10 -3.50
CA LEU A 60 -5.07 -13.52 -4.81
C LEU A 60 -3.57 -13.61 -5.17
N SER A 61 -3.25 -14.55 -6.06
CA SER A 61 -1.91 -14.66 -6.64
C SER A 61 -1.86 -13.99 -8.02
N PHE A 62 -0.76 -13.27 -8.28
CA PHE A 62 -0.50 -12.66 -9.57
C PHE A 62 1.02 -12.66 -9.83
N THR A 63 1.40 -12.69 -11.10
CA THR A 63 2.80 -12.60 -11.51
C THR A 63 3.42 -11.36 -10.86
N GLY A 64 4.65 -11.46 -10.33
CA GLY A 64 5.37 -10.30 -9.77
C GLY A 64 4.97 -9.86 -8.38
N LYS A 65 4.02 -10.54 -7.72
CA LYS A 65 3.65 -10.25 -6.32
C LYS A 65 4.85 -10.28 -5.36
N ALA A 66 5.79 -11.22 -5.53
CA ALA A 66 7.00 -11.31 -4.73
C ALA A 66 7.90 -10.08 -4.90
N LEU A 67 8.11 -9.64 -6.15
CA LEU A 67 8.86 -8.44 -6.46
C LEU A 67 8.18 -7.19 -5.89
N ALA A 68 6.87 -7.07 -6.03
CA ALA A 68 6.08 -5.96 -5.48
C ALA A 68 6.22 -5.87 -3.95
N ASN A 69 6.25 -7.00 -3.25
CA ASN A 69 6.53 -7.05 -1.81
C ASN A 69 7.97 -6.64 -1.50
N ALA A 70 8.95 -7.14 -2.24
CA ALA A 70 10.35 -6.79 -2.03
C ALA A 70 10.61 -5.29 -2.28
N LEU A 71 9.90 -4.67 -3.22
CA LEU A 71 9.95 -3.23 -3.47
C LEU A 71 9.48 -2.41 -2.27
N TYR A 72 8.52 -2.89 -1.49
CA TYR A 72 8.08 -2.22 -0.26
C TYR A 72 9.23 -2.13 0.76
N ASP A 73 10.00 -3.21 0.91
CA ASP A 73 11.10 -3.31 1.87
C ASP A 73 12.39 -2.60 1.44
N THR A 74 12.54 -2.26 0.16
CA THR A 74 13.78 -1.61 -0.30
C THR A 74 14.00 -0.24 0.34
N PRO A 75 15.23 0.08 0.78
CA PRO A 75 15.57 1.42 1.26
C PRO A 75 15.29 2.49 0.22
N ASN A 76 14.92 3.68 0.67
CA ASN A 76 14.76 4.80 -0.23
C ASN A 76 16.11 5.49 -0.51
N THR A 77 16.40 5.72 -1.79
CA THR A 77 17.64 6.34 -2.28
C THR A 77 17.46 7.81 -2.67
N LYS A 78 16.23 8.33 -2.65
CA LYS A 78 15.93 9.72 -3.03
C LYS A 78 15.99 10.66 -1.82
N GLU A 79 16.24 11.94 -2.05
CA GLU A 79 16.23 12.99 -1.03
C GLU A 79 15.19 14.07 -1.33
N LEU A 80 14.74 14.78 -0.29
CA LEU A 80 13.85 15.94 -0.46
C LEU A 80 14.67 17.20 -0.73
N LYS A 81 14.36 17.88 -1.83
CA LYS A 81 14.90 19.20 -2.15
C LYS A 81 13.83 20.28 -1.94
N PHE A 82 14.13 21.27 -1.11
CA PHE A 82 13.22 22.40 -0.91
C PHE A 82 13.26 23.38 -2.08
N HIS A 83 12.09 23.72 -2.64
CA HIS A 83 11.94 24.63 -3.78
C HIS A 83 11.30 25.95 -3.34
N LYS A 84 12.13 26.88 -2.84
CA LYS A 84 11.68 28.18 -2.31
C LYS A 84 10.87 28.99 -3.34
N SER A 85 11.28 29.00 -4.60
CA SER A 85 10.61 29.77 -5.68
C SER A 85 9.20 29.27 -6.00
N LEU A 86 8.90 28.00 -5.74
CA LEU A 86 7.57 27.40 -5.94
C LEU A 86 6.71 27.44 -4.68
N SER A 87 7.25 27.96 -3.57
CA SER A 87 6.61 27.89 -2.26
C SER A 87 5.99 29.23 -1.88
N LYS A 88 4.74 29.20 -1.38
CA LYS A 88 4.03 30.36 -0.87
C LYS A 88 3.91 30.27 0.65
N ASN A 89 4.24 31.34 1.37
CA ASN A 89 4.15 31.42 2.84
C ASN A 89 4.84 30.26 3.57
N PHE A 90 5.99 29.80 3.06
CA PHE A 90 6.63 28.54 3.47
C PHE A 90 7.08 28.49 4.94
N GLU A 91 7.27 29.64 5.58
CA GLU A 91 7.58 29.72 7.02
C GLU A 91 6.37 29.44 7.92
N THR A 92 5.15 29.54 7.40
CA THR A 92 3.90 29.46 8.20
C THR A 92 2.94 28.38 7.72
N THR A 93 3.08 27.92 6.47
CA THR A 93 2.24 26.87 5.90
C THR A 93 2.42 25.57 6.66
N LYS A 94 1.31 24.87 6.88
CA LYS A 94 1.30 23.48 7.38
C LYS A 94 1.11 22.46 6.25
N ASN A 95 1.07 22.94 5.00
CA ASN A 95 0.82 22.13 3.82
C ASN A 95 2.11 21.95 3.03
N ALA A 96 2.28 20.76 2.45
CA ALA A 96 3.41 20.42 1.61
C ALA A 96 2.95 19.75 0.31
N ILE A 97 3.71 19.96 -0.76
CA ILE A 97 3.56 19.25 -2.04
C ILE A 97 4.91 18.62 -2.36
N ILE A 98 4.91 17.31 -2.58
CA ILE A 98 6.09 16.56 -2.99
C ILE A 98 5.94 16.19 -4.46
N LYS A 99 6.92 16.55 -5.29
CA LYS A 99 6.95 16.19 -6.71
C LYS A 99 7.92 15.02 -6.91
N GLY A 100 7.40 13.91 -7.46
CA GLY A 100 8.18 12.70 -7.76
C GLY A 100 7.28 11.47 -7.87
N ASP A 101 7.89 10.29 -8.00
CA ASP A 101 7.15 9.03 -7.86
C ASP A 101 6.65 8.89 -6.41
N ASN A 102 5.36 8.59 -6.27
CA ASN A 102 4.72 8.43 -4.96
C ASN A 102 5.32 7.28 -4.15
N LEU A 103 5.89 6.23 -4.75
CA LEU A 103 6.56 5.16 -4.02
C LEU A 103 7.74 5.70 -3.19
N HIS A 104 8.60 6.52 -3.81
CA HIS A 104 9.71 7.15 -3.10
C HIS A 104 9.25 8.20 -2.09
N ALA A 105 8.23 9.00 -2.46
CA ALA A 105 7.67 9.99 -1.55
C ALA A 105 7.09 9.35 -0.28
N LEU A 106 6.34 8.24 -0.42
CA LEU A 106 5.77 7.50 0.70
C LEU A 106 6.86 6.90 1.59
N LYS A 107 7.93 6.33 1.01
CA LYS A 107 9.07 5.84 1.80
C LYS A 107 9.78 6.94 2.56
N LEU A 108 9.97 8.12 1.94
CA LEU A 108 10.52 9.29 2.63
C LEU A 108 9.64 9.70 3.81
N LEU A 109 8.33 9.78 3.59
CA LEU A 109 7.36 10.14 4.61
C LEU A 109 7.32 9.13 5.75
N LYS A 110 7.52 7.83 5.48
CA LYS A 110 7.47 6.76 6.50
C LYS A 110 8.41 7.05 7.67
N SER A 111 9.60 7.61 7.44
CA SER A 111 10.55 7.94 8.52
C SER A 111 10.01 8.97 9.53
N ALA A 112 9.19 9.93 9.09
CA ALA A 112 8.72 11.03 9.93
C ALA A 112 7.22 10.97 10.27
N TYR A 113 6.43 10.26 9.47
CA TYR A 113 4.96 10.23 9.50
C TYR A 113 4.37 8.84 9.70
N TYR A 114 5.18 7.85 10.11
CA TYR A 114 4.66 6.57 10.60
C TYR A 114 3.55 6.80 11.64
N GLU A 115 2.36 6.28 11.36
CA GLU A 115 1.18 6.41 12.22
C GLU A 115 0.67 7.84 12.51
N LYS A 116 0.96 8.80 11.63
CA LYS A 116 0.56 10.20 11.85
C LYS A 116 -0.58 10.67 10.94
N ILE A 117 -0.90 9.93 9.89
CA ILE A 117 -1.89 10.35 8.90
C ILE A 117 -3.29 9.91 9.34
N LYS A 118 -4.20 10.88 9.48
CA LYS A 118 -5.60 10.61 9.84
C LYS A 118 -6.45 10.12 8.66
N MET A 119 -6.19 10.64 7.47
CA MET A 119 -6.97 10.33 6.28
C MET A 119 -6.08 10.32 5.05
N ILE A 120 -6.26 9.30 4.21
CA ILE A 120 -5.68 9.22 2.88
C ILE A 120 -6.83 9.17 1.87
N TYR A 121 -6.72 9.95 0.80
CA TYR A 121 -7.55 9.82 -0.38
C TYR A 121 -6.64 9.63 -1.58
N ILE A 122 -6.94 8.64 -2.41
CA ILE A 122 -6.24 8.41 -3.67
C ILE A 122 -7.23 8.12 -4.80
N ASP A 123 -6.85 8.59 -5.98
CA ASP A 123 -7.55 8.38 -7.25
C ASP A 123 -6.53 7.73 -8.23
N PRO A 124 -6.26 6.42 -8.07
CA PRO A 124 -5.27 5.71 -8.88
C PRO A 124 -5.75 5.61 -10.34
N PRO A 125 -4.86 5.30 -11.31
CA PRO A 125 -5.30 4.98 -12.67
C PRO A 125 -6.25 3.78 -12.64
N TYR A 126 -7.40 3.86 -13.30
CA TYR A 126 -8.43 2.81 -13.27
C TYR A 126 -8.12 1.60 -14.18
N ASN A 127 -7.00 1.64 -14.90
CA ASN A 127 -6.61 0.63 -15.88
C ASN A 127 -7.63 0.46 -17.03
N THR A 128 -8.29 1.55 -17.43
CA THR A 128 -9.26 1.50 -18.54
C THR A 128 -8.57 1.29 -19.89
N LYS A 129 -9.33 0.86 -20.90
CA LYS A 129 -8.84 0.74 -22.29
C LYS A 129 -8.44 2.06 -22.94
N ASN A 130 -8.76 3.21 -22.33
CA ASN A 130 -8.37 4.54 -22.82
C ASN A 130 -7.22 5.14 -22.01
N ASP A 131 -6.89 4.57 -20.85
CA ASP A 131 -5.77 5.04 -20.04
C ASP A 131 -4.43 4.60 -20.65
N LYS A 132 -3.46 5.51 -20.55
CA LYS A 132 -2.05 5.31 -20.94
C LYS A 132 -1.22 4.88 -19.73
N PHE A 133 -1.74 4.01 -18.87
CA PHE A 133 -0.94 3.48 -17.78
C PHE A 133 0.13 2.55 -18.34
N ILE A 134 1.40 2.95 -18.23
CA ILE A 134 2.56 2.19 -18.68
C ILE A 134 3.54 2.14 -17.51
N TYR A 135 3.98 0.94 -17.15
CA TYR A 135 4.97 0.73 -16.11
C TYR A 135 6.37 1.16 -16.61
N ASN A 136 7.09 1.96 -15.82
CA ASN A 136 8.20 2.79 -16.27
C ASN A 136 9.47 2.00 -16.68
N ASP A 137 10.18 2.51 -17.69
CA ASP A 137 11.38 1.89 -18.29
C ASP A 137 12.59 1.78 -17.35
N ASP A 138 12.71 2.68 -16.36
CA ASP A 138 13.86 2.76 -15.44
C ASP A 138 13.85 1.72 -14.31
N PHE A 139 12.79 0.90 -14.19
CA PHE A 139 12.60 -0.02 -13.07
C PHE A 139 13.73 -1.04 -12.92
N VAL A 140 14.17 -1.67 -14.01
CA VAL A 140 15.23 -2.68 -13.99
C VAL A 140 16.55 -2.07 -13.53
N LYS A 141 16.85 -0.87 -14.01
CA LYS A 141 18.07 -0.15 -13.67
C LYS A 141 18.08 0.29 -12.21
N GLU A 142 16.96 0.78 -11.70
CA GLU A 142 16.84 1.24 -10.32
C GLU A 142 16.85 0.09 -9.30
N HIS A 143 16.27 -1.06 -9.66
CA HIS A 143 16.11 -2.21 -8.77
C HIS A 143 16.99 -3.41 -9.11
N LYS A 144 18.06 -3.21 -9.90
CA LYS A 144 18.96 -4.29 -10.37
C LYS A 144 19.42 -5.23 -9.25
N LYS A 145 19.89 -4.67 -8.14
CA LYS A 145 20.33 -5.44 -6.96
C LYS A 145 19.20 -6.29 -6.37
N LEU A 146 18.01 -5.71 -6.24
CA LEU A 146 16.82 -6.41 -5.74
C LEU A 146 16.44 -7.56 -6.67
N LEU A 147 16.44 -7.31 -7.99
CA LEU A 147 16.10 -8.32 -8.99
C LEU A 147 17.03 -9.53 -8.92
N ILE A 148 18.32 -9.32 -8.61
CA ILE A 148 19.27 -10.42 -8.38
C ILE A 148 18.95 -11.15 -7.08
N GLU A 149 18.70 -10.42 -5.98
CA GLU A 149 18.37 -11.02 -4.68
C GLU A 149 17.08 -11.86 -4.72
N VAL A 150 16.08 -11.45 -5.51
CA VAL A 150 14.82 -12.19 -5.68
C VAL A 150 14.87 -13.25 -6.80
N GLY A 151 16.04 -13.46 -7.43
CA GLY A 151 16.23 -14.46 -8.48
C GLY A 151 15.52 -14.14 -9.80
N LEU A 152 15.21 -12.87 -10.06
CA LEU A 152 14.57 -12.41 -11.28
C LEU A 152 15.56 -11.91 -12.33
N LEU A 153 16.78 -11.59 -11.94
CA LEU A 153 17.86 -11.17 -12.83
C LEU A 153 19.15 -11.91 -12.46
N GLU A 154 19.78 -12.52 -13.44
CA GLU A 154 21.09 -13.14 -13.30
C GLU A 154 22.13 -12.32 -14.08
N ILE A 155 23.36 -12.25 -13.56
CA ILE A 155 24.49 -11.68 -14.28
C ILE A 155 25.45 -12.83 -14.55
N THR A 156 25.71 -13.12 -15.83
CA THR A 156 26.66 -14.17 -16.21
C THR A 156 28.09 -13.77 -15.85
N GLU A 157 29.02 -14.73 -15.88
CA GLU A 157 30.44 -14.47 -15.68
C GLU A 157 31.01 -13.47 -16.72
N GLU A 158 30.37 -13.38 -17.89
CA GLU A 158 30.71 -12.48 -19.00
C GLU A 158 30.09 -11.08 -18.83
N GLY A 159 29.30 -10.86 -17.78
CA GLY A 159 28.64 -9.61 -17.47
C GLY A 159 27.31 -9.39 -18.19
N GLU A 160 26.77 -10.41 -18.86
CA GLU A 160 25.47 -10.34 -19.53
C GLU A 160 24.32 -10.40 -18.51
N GLU A 161 23.33 -9.54 -18.69
CA GLU A 161 22.12 -9.49 -17.86
C GLU A 161 21.05 -10.42 -18.43
N ILE A 162 20.79 -11.53 -17.75
CA ILE A 162 19.74 -12.49 -18.13
C ILE A 162 18.54 -12.29 -17.20
N GLY A 163 17.49 -11.66 -17.72
CA GLY A 163 16.20 -11.59 -17.02
C GLY A 163 15.49 -12.93 -17.04
N SER A 164 14.89 -13.33 -15.92
CA SER A 164 14.01 -14.50 -15.87
C SER A 164 12.81 -14.34 -16.80
N GLU A 165 12.13 -15.43 -17.16
CA GLU A 165 10.88 -15.37 -17.94
C GLU A 165 9.84 -14.46 -17.28
N ILE A 166 9.80 -14.44 -15.94
CA ILE A 166 8.92 -13.58 -15.14
C ILE A 166 9.34 -12.11 -15.30
N LEU A 167 10.62 -11.78 -15.19
CA LEU A 167 11.12 -10.41 -15.36
C LEU A 167 10.91 -9.91 -16.79
N ASN A 168 11.20 -10.76 -17.77
CA ASN A 168 10.98 -10.45 -19.18
C ASN A 168 9.49 -10.30 -19.47
N PHE A 169 8.61 -11.07 -18.82
CA PHE A 169 7.16 -10.82 -18.87
C PHE A 169 6.83 -9.42 -18.33
N PHE A 170 7.40 -8.97 -17.21
CA PHE A 170 7.16 -7.60 -16.72
C PHE A 170 7.66 -6.51 -17.65
N ILE A 171 8.86 -6.70 -18.19
CA ILE A 171 9.50 -5.73 -19.08
C ILE A 171 8.79 -5.72 -20.44
N ASN A 172 8.31 -6.86 -20.94
CA ASN A 172 7.65 -6.95 -22.24
C ASN A 172 6.15 -6.69 -22.15
N ALA A 173 5.54 -6.89 -20.97
CA ALA A 173 4.23 -6.36 -20.61
C ALA A 173 4.23 -4.83 -20.45
N LYS A 174 5.32 -4.14 -20.79
CA LYS A 174 5.32 -2.68 -21.01
C LYS A 174 4.29 -2.34 -22.09
N GLY A 175 3.15 -1.83 -21.63
CA GLY A 175 1.99 -1.51 -22.46
C GLY A 175 0.85 -2.53 -22.39
N ASP A 176 1.07 -3.68 -21.72
CA ASP A 176 0.01 -4.64 -21.45
C ASP A 176 -0.75 -4.24 -20.19
N ARG A 177 -2.06 -4.10 -20.33
CA ARG A 177 -3.01 -3.63 -19.31
C ARG A 177 -3.38 -4.73 -18.32
N SER A 178 -2.42 -5.61 -18.03
CA SER A 178 -2.68 -6.77 -17.20
C SER A 178 -2.96 -6.35 -15.76
N HIS A 179 -3.91 -7.05 -15.12
CA HIS A 179 -4.19 -6.90 -13.71
C HIS A 179 -2.93 -7.10 -12.85
N SER A 180 -2.04 -8.02 -13.24
CA SER A 180 -0.77 -8.27 -12.55
C SER A 180 0.13 -7.04 -12.51
N THR A 181 0.25 -6.30 -13.61
CA THR A 181 1.05 -5.07 -13.68
C THR A 181 0.46 -3.98 -12.78
N TRP A 182 -0.87 -3.82 -12.80
CA TRP A 182 -1.57 -2.83 -11.98
C TRP A 182 -1.49 -3.16 -10.48
N LEU A 183 -1.71 -4.43 -10.11
CA LEU A 183 -1.57 -4.92 -8.74
C LEU A 183 -0.14 -4.78 -8.23
N GLY A 184 0.86 -5.10 -9.06
CA GLY A 184 2.28 -4.91 -8.73
C GLY A 184 2.65 -3.44 -8.49
N PHE A 185 2.00 -2.51 -9.19
CA PHE A 185 2.13 -1.08 -8.95
C PHE A 185 1.45 -0.65 -7.64
N MET A 186 0.23 -1.11 -7.38
CA MET A 186 -0.57 -0.67 -6.21
C MET A 186 -0.08 -1.25 -4.88
N LEU A 187 0.30 -2.53 -4.85
CA LEU A 187 0.66 -3.26 -3.63
C LEU A 187 1.67 -2.51 -2.73
N PRO A 188 2.89 -2.14 -3.20
CA PRO A 188 3.87 -1.50 -2.31
C PRO A 188 3.41 -0.12 -1.83
N ARG A 189 2.63 0.59 -2.64
CA ARG A 189 2.11 1.93 -2.31
C ARG A 189 1.04 1.86 -1.23
N LEU A 190 0.13 0.89 -1.32
CA LEU A 190 -0.91 0.66 -0.32
C LEU A 190 -0.31 0.17 1.01
N LYS A 191 0.71 -0.70 0.99
CA LYS A 191 1.44 -1.11 2.20
C LYS A 191 2.07 0.10 2.91
N LEU A 192 2.77 0.97 2.17
CA LEU A 192 3.32 2.20 2.76
C LEU A 192 2.22 3.16 3.24
N ALA A 193 1.11 3.28 2.52
CA ALA A 193 -0.02 4.09 2.96
C ALA A 193 -0.58 3.60 4.31
N ARG A 194 -0.71 2.28 4.49
CA ARG A 194 -1.11 1.66 5.77
C ARG A 194 -0.15 2.00 6.92
N ASP A 195 1.15 1.99 6.68
CA ASP A 195 2.16 2.36 7.70
C ASP A 195 2.02 3.81 8.16
N LEU A 196 1.68 4.71 7.24
CA LEU A 196 1.51 6.14 7.52
C LEU A 196 0.21 6.44 8.27
N LEU A 197 -0.83 5.61 8.09
CA LEU A 197 -2.09 5.79 8.80
C LEU A 197 -1.92 5.61 10.30
N ARG A 198 -2.52 6.52 11.07
CA ARG A 198 -2.75 6.35 12.51
C ARG A 198 -3.71 5.16 12.73
N GLU A 199 -3.77 4.61 13.94
CA GLU A 199 -4.65 3.48 14.28
C GLU A 199 -6.13 3.75 13.94
N ASP A 200 -6.62 4.96 14.23
CA ASP A 200 -7.97 5.41 13.87
C ASP A 200 -8.05 6.06 12.48
N GLY A 201 -7.01 5.90 11.66
CA GLY A 201 -6.88 6.50 10.34
C GLY A 201 -7.62 5.72 9.27
N VAL A 202 -8.08 6.42 8.23
CA VAL A 202 -8.86 5.84 7.14
C VAL A 202 -8.31 6.17 5.76
N ILE A 203 -8.46 5.24 4.83
CA ILE A 203 -8.13 5.41 3.42
C ILE A 203 -9.37 5.27 2.55
N PHE A 204 -9.51 6.18 1.60
CA PHE A 204 -10.53 6.20 0.56
C PHE A 204 -9.84 6.03 -0.80
N ILE A 205 -10.32 5.08 -1.60
CA ILE A 205 -9.73 4.76 -2.90
C ILE A 205 -10.83 4.76 -3.95
N SER A 206 -10.80 5.74 -4.85
CA SER A 206 -11.69 5.77 -6.02
C SER A 206 -11.27 4.70 -7.03
N ILE A 207 -12.24 4.04 -7.66
CA ILE A 207 -11.99 3.03 -8.68
C ILE A 207 -13.26 2.82 -9.54
N ASP A 208 -13.09 2.28 -10.75
CA ASP A 208 -14.19 1.77 -11.58
C ASP A 208 -14.24 0.24 -11.60
N ASP A 209 -15.13 -0.32 -12.41
CA ASP A 209 -15.34 -1.77 -12.52
C ASP A 209 -14.12 -2.57 -13.01
N ASN A 210 -13.13 -1.96 -13.67
CA ASN A 210 -12.01 -2.70 -14.25
C ASN A 210 -11.11 -3.35 -13.19
N GLU A 211 -10.92 -2.69 -12.05
CA GLU A 211 -10.01 -3.13 -10.98
C GLU A 211 -10.67 -3.17 -9.59
N GLN A 212 -11.95 -2.83 -9.43
CA GLN A 212 -12.58 -2.77 -8.10
C GLN A 212 -12.42 -4.07 -7.30
N ALA A 213 -12.61 -5.23 -7.96
CA ALA A 213 -12.56 -6.53 -7.29
C ALA A 213 -11.12 -6.88 -6.88
N ASN A 214 -10.17 -6.66 -7.79
CA ASN A 214 -8.74 -6.88 -7.57
C ASN A 214 -8.22 -5.96 -6.45
N LEU A 215 -8.61 -4.69 -6.46
CA LEU A 215 -8.27 -3.73 -5.43
C LEU A 215 -8.89 -4.09 -4.07
N LYS A 216 -10.15 -4.55 -4.05
CA LYS A 216 -10.82 -4.98 -2.82
C LYS A 216 -10.06 -6.12 -2.15
N ILE A 217 -9.74 -7.18 -2.91
CA ILE A 217 -9.02 -8.34 -2.38
C ILE A 217 -7.58 -7.96 -1.97
N LEU A 218 -6.91 -7.11 -2.74
CA LEU A 218 -5.60 -6.59 -2.37
C LEU A 218 -5.64 -5.77 -1.07
N CYS A 219 -6.68 -4.95 -0.87
CA CYS A 219 -6.86 -4.20 0.36
C CYS A 219 -7.21 -5.13 1.54
N ASP A 220 -7.99 -6.20 1.33
CA ASP A 220 -8.23 -7.21 2.35
C ASP A 220 -6.93 -7.87 2.81
N GLU A 221 -6.02 -8.18 1.88
CA GLU A 221 -4.69 -8.72 2.21
C GLU A 221 -3.82 -7.72 3.00
N ILE A 222 -3.85 -6.43 2.63
CA ILE A 222 -2.97 -5.42 3.23
C ILE A 222 -3.52 -4.89 4.57
N PHE A 223 -4.81 -4.59 4.64
CA PHE A 223 -5.44 -3.94 5.78
C PHE A 223 -6.14 -4.93 6.72
N GLY A 224 -6.40 -6.17 6.28
CA GLY A 224 -7.30 -7.10 6.96
C GLY A 224 -8.75 -6.87 6.52
N GLU A 225 -9.45 -7.95 6.17
CA GLU A 225 -10.85 -7.91 5.72
C GLU A 225 -11.76 -7.29 6.79
N GLU A 226 -11.46 -7.55 8.08
CA GLU A 226 -12.20 -7.01 9.22
C GLU A 226 -12.17 -5.47 9.28
N ASN A 227 -11.12 -4.86 8.71
CA ASN A 227 -10.91 -3.42 8.66
C ASN A 227 -11.55 -2.76 7.43
N PHE A 228 -12.26 -3.52 6.60
CA PHE A 228 -13.15 -2.95 5.59
C PHE A 228 -14.30 -2.19 6.26
N ILE A 229 -14.53 -0.96 5.82
CA ILE A 229 -15.61 -0.10 6.34
C ILE A 229 -16.82 -0.19 5.43
N SER A 230 -16.66 0.19 4.16
CA SER A 230 -17.75 0.27 3.19
C SER A 230 -17.20 0.47 1.78
N CYS A 231 -18.05 0.20 0.78
CA CYS A 231 -17.87 0.66 -0.58
C CYS A 231 -18.93 1.71 -0.87
N PHE A 232 -18.54 2.96 -1.14
CA PHE A 232 -19.46 3.99 -1.59
C PHE A 232 -19.65 3.90 -3.10
N ILE A 233 -20.88 4.16 -3.55
CA ILE A 233 -21.22 4.25 -4.96
C ILE A 233 -21.27 5.72 -5.35
N TRP A 234 -20.38 6.13 -6.24
CA TRP A 234 -20.37 7.49 -6.78
C TRP A 234 -21.09 7.53 -8.11
N GLN A 235 -22.28 8.14 -8.13
CA GLN A 235 -23.05 8.29 -9.36
C GLN A 235 -22.38 9.30 -10.30
N LYS A 236 -22.05 8.85 -11.52
CA LYS A 236 -21.57 9.71 -12.60
C LYS A 236 -22.71 10.60 -13.09
N LYS A 237 -22.38 11.71 -13.76
CA LYS A 237 -23.42 12.55 -14.38
C LYS A 237 -24.31 11.71 -15.30
N SER A 238 -25.62 11.79 -15.08
CA SER A 238 -26.63 11.10 -15.89
C SER A 238 -26.75 11.71 -17.29
N GLY A 239 -26.59 10.89 -18.33
CA GLY A 239 -26.96 11.21 -19.72
C GLY A 239 -25.88 10.97 -20.79
N GLY A 240 -26.31 10.61 -22.00
CA GLY A 240 -25.55 10.83 -23.25
C GLY A 240 -24.78 9.66 -23.87
N GLY A 241 -24.75 8.47 -23.25
CA GLY A 241 -24.07 7.29 -23.81
C GLY A 241 -25.05 6.29 -24.42
N GLN A 242 -24.73 5.76 -25.62
CA GLN A 242 -25.37 4.53 -26.11
C GLN A 242 -24.69 3.32 -25.46
N ALA A 243 -25.31 2.74 -24.44
CA ALA A 243 -24.87 1.48 -23.89
C ALA A 243 -25.35 0.32 -24.77
N LYS A 244 -24.47 -0.65 -25.07
CA LYS A 244 -24.84 -1.85 -25.82
C LYS A 244 -25.73 -2.80 -25.00
N TYR A 245 -25.51 -2.86 -23.68
CA TYR A 245 -26.24 -3.75 -22.77
C TYR A 245 -26.84 -2.97 -21.60
N PHE A 246 -25.99 -2.48 -20.69
CA PHE A 246 -26.40 -1.71 -19.52
C PHE A 246 -25.57 -0.43 -19.39
N TYR A 247 -26.19 0.62 -18.86
CA TYR A 247 -25.52 1.87 -18.59
C TYR A 247 -24.73 1.78 -17.29
N GLU A 248 -23.41 1.90 -17.37
CA GLU A 248 -22.50 2.02 -16.22
C GLU A 248 -22.56 3.46 -15.69
N GLY A 249 -23.48 3.70 -14.76
CA GLY A 249 -23.80 5.03 -14.23
C GLY A 249 -23.05 5.42 -12.97
N HIS A 250 -22.13 4.58 -12.49
CA HIS A 250 -21.44 4.79 -11.23
C HIS A 250 -19.97 4.36 -11.25
N GLU A 251 -19.24 4.83 -10.25
CA GLU A 251 -17.92 4.42 -9.83
C GLU A 251 -17.98 3.95 -8.37
N TYR A 252 -16.89 3.36 -7.90
CA TYR A 252 -16.77 2.86 -6.54
C TYR A 252 -15.75 3.68 -5.76
N MET A 253 -15.93 3.71 -4.44
CA MET A 253 -14.93 4.21 -3.53
C MET A 253 -14.80 3.24 -2.36
N LEU A 254 -13.69 2.51 -2.32
CA LEU A 254 -13.39 1.57 -1.25
C LEU A 254 -12.85 2.31 -0.03
N ILE A 255 -13.35 1.93 1.14
CA ILE A 255 -13.00 2.56 2.41
C ILE A 255 -12.49 1.51 3.38
N TYR A 256 -11.26 1.70 3.84
CA TYR A 256 -10.61 0.89 4.88
C TYR A 256 -10.14 1.77 6.03
N THR A 257 -10.09 1.19 7.23
CA THR A 257 -9.39 1.77 8.39
C THR A 257 -8.11 1.01 8.64
N LYS A 258 -7.16 1.60 9.37
CA LYS A 258 -5.99 0.85 9.84
C LYS A 258 -6.39 -0.18 10.89
N ASP A 259 -7.20 0.24 11.85
CA ASP A 259 -7.77 -0.60 12.89
C ASP A 259 -9.20 -0.15 13.18
N LYS A 260 -10.16 -1.06 12.98
CA LYS A 260 -11.59 -0.78 13.18
C LYS A 260 -11.98 -0.69 14.64
N THR A 261 -11.23 -1.31 15.54
CA THR A 261 -11.49 -1.25 16.98
C THR A 261 -11.19 0.13 17.55
N ASN A 262 -10.22 0.83 16.98
CA ASN A 262 -9.80 2.17 17.37
C ASN A 262 -10.59 3.29 16.66
N LEU A 263 -11.51 2.94 15.76
CA LEU A 263 -12.29 3.91 14.99
C LEU A 263 -13.52 4.41 15.76
N ASN A 264 -13.44 5.62 16.31
CA ASN A 264 -14.53 6.27 17.09
C ASN A 264 -15.73 6.78 16.23
N GLY A 265 -16.05 6.09 15.14
CA GLY A 265 -17.04 6.52 14.15
C GLY A 265 -16.53 7.64 13.24
N LEU A 266 -16.85 7.55 11.94
CA LEU A 266 -16.47 8.56 10.95
C LEU A 266 -17.39 9.79 10.94
N PHE A 267 -18.61 9.62 11.44
CA PHE A 267 -19.63 10.66 11.48
C PHE A 267 -20.05 10.91 12.91
N LYS A 268 -20.25 12.19 13.26
CA LYS A 268 -20.94 12.53 14.50
C LYS A 268 -22.39 12.05 14.37
N PHE A 269 -22.86 11.23 15.29
CA PHE A 269 -24.28 10.96 15.42
C PHE A 269 -25.00 12.31 15.64
N LYS A 270 -25.89 12.69 14.73
CA LYS A 270 -26.91 13.67 15.10
C LYS A 270 -27.83 12.95 16.08
N GLU A 271 -27.86 13.42 17.32
CA GLU A 271 -28.95 13.07 18.23
C GLU A 271 -30.26 13.39 17.51
N LYS A 272 -31.14 12.38 17.37
CA LYS A 272 -32.47 12.63 16.86
C LYS A 272 -33.13 13.60 17.85
N PRO A 273 -33.69 14.73 17.41
CA PRO A 273 -34.49 15.55 18.31
C PRO A 273 -35.58 14.67 18.92
N GLU A 274 -35.76 14.75 20.24
CA GLU A 274 -36.86 14.09 20.92
C GLU A 274 -38.16 14.53 20.23
N ILE A 275 -38.87 13.58 19.64
CA ILE A 275 -40.20 13.84 19.10
C ILE A 275 -41.08 14.05 20.32
N ASN A 276 -41.44 15.31 20.58
CA ASN A 276 -42.38 15.62 21.65
C ASN A 276 -43.75 15.07 21.25
N ASN A 277 -44.12 13.93 21.84
CA ASN A 277 -45.40 13.25 21.59
C ASN A 277 -46.62 13.98 22.20
N ASP A 278 -46.43 15.18 22.74
CA ASP A 278 -47.49 16.00 23.35
C ASP A 278 -48.55 16.53 22.36
N LEU A 279 -48.46 16.20 21.06
CA LEU A 279 -49.45 16.57 20.04
C LEU A 279 -50.33 15.41 19.56
N ILE A 280 -50.30 14.26 20.23
CA ILE A 280 -51.34 13.22 20.05
C ILE A 280 -52.28 13.28 21.27
N ARG A 281 -53.21 14.23 21.24
CA ARG A 281 -54.44 14.23 22.04
C ARG A 281 -55.63 14.49 21.13
#